data_AF-A0A1M3IY89-F1
#
_entry.id   AF-A0A1M3IY89-F1
#
_cell.length_a   1.000
_cell.length_b   1.000
_cell.length_c   1.000
_cell.angle_alpha   90.00
_cell.angle_beta   90.00
_cell.angle_gamma   90.00
#
_symmetry.space_group_name_H-M   'P 1'
#
loop_
_entity.id
_entity.type
_entity.pdbx_description
1 polymer ?
#
loop_
_entity_poly.entity_id
_entity_poly.type
_entity_poly.pdbx_seq_one_letter_code
_entity_poly.pdbx_strand_id
1 'polypeptide(L)'
;MHAEFFLKAQNEKVGIFRFYHIVVMLTLFKDWSLLIANGRIGQKARQRSLLFTDLNLLIKKIKQILNKRLKAEKRLGCNYYLINHCQQRFKTDPLLEISTV
;
A
#
# COMPACT_ATOMS: atom_id res chain seq x y z
N MET A 1 15.76 -2.67 -3.15
CA MET A 1 14.93 -1.97 -2.14
C MET A 1 13.55 -2.59 -2.18
N HIS A 2 13.08 -3.01 -1.01
CA HIS A 2 11.78 -3.65 -0.83
C HIS A 2 11.03 -2.94 0.28
N ALA A 3 9.81 -2.47 0.00
CA ALA A 3 8.96 -1.85 1.00
C ALA A 3 7.56 -2.46 0.92
N GLU A 4 6.95 -2.69 2.07
CA GLU A 4 5.67 -3.38 2.18
C GLU A 4 4.77 -2.64 3.16
N PHE A 5 3.49 -2.49 2.84
CA PHE A 5 2.48 -1.86 3.69
C PHE A 5 1.23 -2.72 3.72
N PHE A 6 0.84 -3.15 4.93
CA PHE A 6 -0.39 -3.88 5.18
C PHE A 6 -1.39 -2.99 5.88
N LEU A 7 -2.56 -2.84 5.28
CA LEU A 7 -3.67 -2.08 5.83
C LEU A 7 -4.89 -2.98 6.00
N LYS A 8 -5.68 -2.75 7.06
CA LYS A 8 -7.02 -3.32 7.19
C LYS A 8 -8.05 -2.25 7.51
N ALA A 9 -9.27 -2.50 7.10
CA ALA A 9 -10.45 -1.75 7.49
C ALA A 9 -11.48 -2.74 8.02
N GLN A 10 -11.90 -2.55 9.27
CA GLN A 10 -12.85 -3.42 9.97
C GLN A 10 -13.93 -2.60 10.65
N ASN A 11 -15.19 -2.94 10.40
CA ASN A 11 -16.35 -2.43 11.13
C ASN A 11 -17.41 -3.53 11.16
N GLU A 12 -17.55 -4.16 12.32
CA GLU A 12 -18.40 -5.34 12.50
C GLU A 12 -19.89 -4.99 12.41
N LYS A 13 -20.27 -3.81 12.91
CA LYS A 13 -21.67 -3.34 12.92
C LYS A 13 -22.29 -3.26 11.53
N VAL A 14 -21.46 -3.04 10.51
CA VAL A 14 -21.88 -2.93 9.10
C VAL A 14 -21.21 -3.98 8.20
N GLY A 15 -20.59 -5.01 8.77
CA GLY A 15 -20.03 -6.14 8.03
C GLY A 15 -18.84 -5.81 7.11
N ILE A 16 -18.04 -4.80 7.47
CA ILE A 16 -16.86 -4.41 6.68
C ILE A 16 -15.64 -5.15 7.20
N PHE A 17 -15.02 -5.97 6.34
CA PHE A 17 -13.75 -6.64 6.61
C PHE A 17 -12.90 -6.63 5.34
N ARG A 18 -11.98 -5.66 5.24
CA ARG A 18 -11.19 -5.43 4.02
C ARG A 18 -9.72 -5.37 4.35
N PHE A 19 -8.91 -5.79 3.39
CA PHE A 19 -7.46 -5.61 3.44
C PHE A 19 -6.95 -4.88 2.20
N TYR A 20 -5.80 -4.23 2.37
CA TYR A 20 -5.01 -3.64 1.31
C TYR A 20 -3.56 -3.98 1.58
N HIS A 21 -2.87 -4.48 0.56
CA HIS A 21 -1.48 -4.87 0.64
C HIS A 21 -0.72 -4.21 -0.50
N ILE A 22 0.32 -3.44 -0.17
CA ILE A 22 1.13 -2.67 -1.10
C ILE A 22 2.57 -3.15 -0.97
N VAL A 23 3.14 -3.63 -2.07
CA VAL A 23 4.55 -4.06 -2.14
C VAL A 23 5.26 -3.21 -3.18
N VAL A 24 6.42 -2.70 -2.82
CA VAL A 24 7.37 -2.01 -3.69
C VAL A 24 8.60 -2.88 -3.79
N MET A 25 9.03 -3.20 -5.01
CA MET A 25 10.22 -4.00 -5.25
C MET A 25 10.97 -3.48 -6.47
N LEU A 26 12.29 -3.66 -6.49
CA LEU A 26 13.07 -3.50 -7.71
C LEU A 26 12.79 -4.65 -8.67
N THR A 27 12.74 -4.33 -9.95
CA THR A 27 12.72 -5.30 -11.03
C THR A 27 14.15 -5.65 -11.46
N LEU A 28 14.28 -6.69 -12.31
CA LEU A 28 15.57 -7.06 -12.91
C LEU A 28 16.17 -5.96 -13.79
N PHE A 29 15.35 -5.05 -14.31
CA PHE A 29 15.78 -3.96 -15.19
C PHE A 29 16.09 -2.65 -14.44
N LYS A 30 16.23 -2.71 -13.11
CA LYS A 30 16.45 -1.55 -12.22
C LYS A 30 15.29 -0.55 -12.16
N ASP A 31 14.14 -0.88 -12.76
CA ASP A 31 12.87 -0.18 -12.54
C ASP A 31 12.20 -0.62 -11.24
N TRP A 32 11.15 0.10 -10.84
CA TRP A 32 10.34 -0.18 -9.67
C TRP A 32 9.00 -0.81 -10.04
N SER A 33 8.64 -1.88 -9.34
CA SER A 33 7.31 -2.48 -9.39
C SER A 33 6.53 -2.14 -8.11
N LEU A 34 5.33 -1.58 -8.30
CA LEU A 34 4.34 -1.35 -7.26
C LEU A 34 3.22 -2.38 -7.43
N LEU A 35 3.24 -3.42 -6.61
CA LEU A 35 2.22 -4.46 -6.54
C LEU A 35 1.19 -4.09 -5.49
N ILE A 36 -0.09 -4.27 -5.84
CA ILE A 36 -1.21 -3.93 -5.00
C ILE A 36 -2.18 -5.11 -4.99
N ALA A 37 -2.38 -5.72 -3.82
CA ALA A 37 -3.40 -6.74 -3.58
C ALA A 37 -4.47 -6.21 -2.61
N ASN A 38 -5.75 -6.46 -2.89
CA ASN A 38 -6.85 -6.01 -2.04
C ASN A 38 -8.11 -6.87 -2.18
N GLY A 39 -8.92 -6.91 -1.14
CA GLY A 39 -10.11 -7.75 -1.12
C GLY A 39 -10.88 -7.72 0.19
N ARG A 40 -11.87 -8.62 0.32
CA ARG A 40 -12.47 -8.96 1.62
C ARG A 40 -11.52 -9.92 2.36
N ILE A 41 -11.41 -9.78 3.67
CA ILE A 41 -10.62 -10.73 4.49
C ILE A 41 -11.26 -12.13 4.36
N GLY A 42 -10.44 -13.16 4.17
CA GLY A 42 -10.90 -14.53 3.94
C GLY A 42 -11.40 -14.82 2.51
N GLN A 43 -11.25 -13.88 1.57
CA GLN A 43 -11.68 -14.05 0.18
C GLN A 43 -10.51 -13.82 -0.79
N LYS A 44 -10.63 -14.37 -2.02
CA LYS A 44 -9.62 -14.20 -3.07
C LYS A 44 -9.35 -12.72 -3.34
N ALA A 45 -8.07 -12.35 -3.35
CA ALA A 45 -7.61 -10.99 -3.62
C ALA A 45 -7.77 -10.61 -5.09
N ARG A 46 -8.01 -9.31 -5.34
CA ARG A 46 -7.69 -8.68 -6.63
C ARG A 46 -6.27 -8.14 -6.56
N GLN A 47 -5.49 -8.41 -7.60
CA GLN A 47 -4.12 -7.94 -7.72
C GLN A 47 -3.93 -7.08 -8.96
N ARG A 48 -3.07 -6.06 -8.86
CA ARG A 48 -2.54 -5.32 -9.99
C ARG A 48 -1.10 -4.93 -9.72
N SER A 49 -0.32 -4.78 -10.78
CA SER A 49 1.03 -4.23 -10.75
C SER A 49 1.10 -2.95 -11.57
N LEU A 50 1.99 -2.04 -11.16
CA LEU A 50 2.33 -0.83 -11.89
C LEU A 50 3.86 -0.73 -11.93
N LEU A 51 4.41 -0.34 -13.08
CA LEU A 51 5.85 -0.15 -13.26
C LEU A 51 6.19 1.34 -13.25
N PHE A 52 7.33 1.69 -12.66
CA PHE A 52 7.84 3.04 -12.56
C PHE A 52 9.35 3.06 -12.81
N THR A 53 9.78 3.92 -13.73
CA THR A 53 11.20 4.25 -13.94
C THR A 53 11.64 5.42 -13.04
N ASP A 54 10.69 6.27 -12.63
CA ASP A 54 10.93 7.43 -11.76
C ASP A 54 10.45 7.17 -10.32
N LEU A 55 11.39 7.21 -9.38
CA LEU A 55 11.15 7.04 -7.95
C LEU A 55 10.19 8.10 -7.37
N ASN A 56 10.25 9.34 -7.84
CA ASN A 56 9.36 10.40 -7.34
C ASN A 56 7.90 10.17 -7.75
N LEU A 57 7.67 9.66 -8.97
CA LEU A 57 6.33 9.27 -9.42
C LEU A 57 5.78 8.08 -8.64
N LEU A 58 6.64 7.10 -8.34
CA LEU A 58 6.30 5.98 -7.46
C LEU A 58 5.89 6.47 -6.06
N ILE A 59 6.70 7.31 -5.43
CA ILE A 59 6.44 7.91 -4.11
C ILE A 59 5.11 8.66 -4.11
N LYS A 60 4.90 9.53 -5.10
CA LYS A 60 3.65 10.27 -5.27
C LYS A 60 2.46 9.32 -5.37
N LYS A 61 2.61 8.22 -6.11
CA LYS A 61 1.53 7.22 -6.27
C LYS A 61 1.22 6.50 -4.96
N ILE A 62 2.24 6.10 -4.20
CA ILE A 62 2.07 5.46 -2.89
C ILE A 62 1.35 6.42 -1.93
N LYS A 63 1.82 7.67 -1.81
CA LYS A 63 1.18 8.71 -0.98
C LYS A 63 -0.29 8.92 -1.37
N GLN A 64 -0.62 8.94 -2.67
CA GLN A 64 -2.01 9.03 -3.13
C GLN A 64 -2.86 7.81 -2.72
N ILE A 65 -2.32 6.61 -2.84
CA ILE A 65 -3.02 5.37 -2.46
C ILE A 65 -3.28 5.37 -0.96
N LEU A 66 -2.25 5.61 -0.15
CA LEU A 66 -2.35 5.62 1.31
C LEU A 66 -3.38 6.65 1.77
N ASN A 67 -3.28 7.91 1.32
CA ASN A 67 -4.26 8.95 1.65
C ASN A 67 -5.70 8.52 1.33
N LYS A 68 -5.93 7.91 0.16
CA LYS A 68 -7.27 7.45 -0.24
C LYS A 68 -7.80 6.28 0.61
N ARG A 69 -6.92 5.51 1.26
CA ARG A 69 -7.30 4.37 2.12
C ARG A 69 -7.45 4.79 3.57
N LEU A 70 -6.53 5.59 4.09
CA LEU A 70 -6.57 6.11 5.45
C LEU A 70 -7.75 7.08 5.67
N LYS A 71 -8.26 7.71 4.60
CA LYS A 71 -9.44 8.60 4.63
C LYS A 71 -10.64 8.01 3.89
N ALA A 72 -10.84 6.69 3.97
CA ALA A 72 -11.86 5.97 3.23
C ALA A 72 -13.27 6.01 3.86
N GLU A 73 -13.45 6.56 5.05
CA GLU A 73 -14.70 6.54 5.83
C GLU A 73 -15.93 6.91 5.01
N LYS A 74 -15.92 8.06 4.32
CA LYS A 74 -17.04 8.52 3.49
C LYS A 74 -17.45 7.53 2.38
N ARG A 75 -16.52 6.70 1.90
CA ARG A 75 -16.74 5.76 0.79
C ARG A 75 -16.99 4.34 1.24
N LEU A 76 -16.35 3.92 2.34
CA LEU A 76 -16.39 2.53 2.80
C LEU A 76 -17.26 2.35 4.05
N GLY A 77 -17.44 3.37 4.88
CA GLY A 77 -18.06 3.28 6.20
C GLY A 77 -17.05 3.09 7.35
N CYS A 78 -15.75 2.99 7.04
CA CYS A 78 -14.64 3.06 7.99
C CYS A 78 -13.32 3.37 7.26
N ASN A 79 -12.33 3.85 8.01
CA ASN A 79 -10.97 4.06 7.50
C ASN A 79 -10.18 2.75 7.47
N TYR A 80 -9.16 2.71 6.62
CA TYR A 80 -8.09 1.72 6.78
C TYR A 80 -7.10 2.22 7.84
N TYR A 81 -6.46 1.28 8.52
CA TYR A 81 -5.34 1.52 9.43
C TYR A 81 -4.14 0.70 8.98
N LEU A 82 -2.94 1.26 9.12
CA LEU A 82 -1.69 0.55 8.88
C LEU A 82 -1.47 -0.46 10.00
N ILE A 83 -1.34 -1.74 9.65
CA ILE A 83 -1.12 -2.84 10.61
C ILE A 83 0.33 -3.26 10.64
N ASN A 84 1.01 -3.23 9.50
CA ASN A 84 2.42 -3.56 9.42
C ASN A 84 3.05 -2.80 8.26
N HIS A 85 4.32 -2.45 8.42
CA HIS A 85 5.16 -2.00 7.33
C HIS A 85 6.56 -2.59 7.49
N CYS A 86 7.15 -3.05 6.38
CA CYS A 86 8.51 -3.56 6.36
C CYS A 86 9.29 -2.82 5.28
N GLN A 87 10.52 -2.41 5.59
CA GLN A 87 11.45 -1.84 4.61
C GLN A 87 12.79 -2.58 4.70
N GLN A 88 13.19 -3.26 3.63
CA GLN A 88 14.50 -3.88 3.52
C GLN A 88 15.43 -2.99 2.67
N ARG A 89 16.46 -2.48 3.33
CA ARG A 89 17.38 -1.43 2.85
C ARG A 89 18.38 -1.94 1.83
N PHE A 90 18.64 -1.12 0.80
CA PHE A 90 19.93 -1.04 0.13
C PHE A 90 20.42 0.42 0.22
N LYS A 91 21.23 0.69 1.25
CA LYS A 91 22.10 1.85 1.60
C LYS A 91 21.65 3.32 1.45
N THR A 92 20.63 3.75 0.70
CA THR A 92 20.23 5.19 0.65
C THR A 92 18.77 5.31 0.19
N ASP A 93 17.88 5.98 0.95
CA ASP A 93 16.44 5.98 0.55
C ASP A 93 15.59 7.18 1.01
N PRO A 94 14.91 7.90 0.09
CA PRO A 94 13.91 8.95 0.36
C PRO A 94 12.52 8.46 0.82
N LEU A 95 12.26 7.15 0.94
CA LEU A 95 10.95 6.63 1.42
C LEU A 95 10.66 6.82 2.93
N LEU A 96 11.60 7.34 3.72
CA LEU A 96 11.43 7.49 5.17
C LEU A 96 10.22 8.38 5.54
N GLU A 97 9.90 9.37 4.69
CA GLU A 97 8.79 10.31 4.88
C GLU A 97 7.39 9.74 4.64
N ILE A 98 7.27 8.51 4.14
CA ILE A 98 5.94 7.89 3.91
C ILE A 98 5.39 7.29 5.22
N SER A 99 6.26 6.92 6.15
CA SER A 99 5.94 6.27 7.43
C SER A 99 5.28 7.21 8.45
N THR A 100 5.27 8.52 8.19
CA THR A 100 4.69 9.57 9.05
C THR A 100 3.34 10.08 8.57
N VAL A 101 2.73 9.46 7.54
CA VAL A 101 1.40 9.80 6.99
C VAL A 101 0.30 8.93 7.55
#